data_AF-A0A970TPX9-F1
#
_entry.id   AF-A0A970TPX9-F1
#
_cell.length_a   1.000
_cell.length_b   1.000
_cell.length_c   1.000
_cell.angle_alpha   90.00
_cell.angle_beta   90.00
_cell.angle_gamma   90.00
#
_symmetry.space_group_name_H-M   'P 1'
#
loop_
_entity.id
_entity.type
_entity.pdbx_description
1 polymer ?
#
loop_
_entity_poly.entity_id
_entity_poly.type
_entity_poly.pdbx_seq_one_letter_code
_entity_poly.pdbx_strand_id
1 'polypeptide(L)'
;MEQHIMLPNTTSIILVQNLYEVLFQYVIDPEKEAQLKYFINKLESHIKSKPRAPFSMPLDELDFLGEGMQELRLLNWLESPVAVFEIELPGTVNNLEEEMEGIYDLLLDLFTFNKQAGSNIIYVYSKRLTIY
;
A
#
# COMPACT_ATOMS: atom_id res chain seq x y z
N MET A 1 13.91 -5.55 1.73
CA MET A 1 12.85 -5.68 0.71
C MET A 1 11.73 -6.47 1.35
N GLU A 2 10.50 -6.10 1.06
CA GLU A 2 9.29 -6.69 1.62
C GLU A 2 8.38 -7.18 0.50
N GLN A 3 7.64 -8.27 0.69
CA GLN A 3 6.71 -8.76 -0.32
C GLN A 3 5.36 -8.10 -0.13
N HIS A 4 4.86 -7.44 -1.18
CA HIS A 4 3.58 -6.75 -1.15
C HIS A 4 2.63 -7.35 -2.19
N ILE A 5 1.34 -7.32 -1.84
CA ILE A 5 0.24 -7.42 -2.81
C ILE A 5 -0.05 -6.02 -3.33
N MET A 6 -0.06 -5.87 -4.65
CA MET A 6 -0.21 -4.60 -5.36
C MET A 6 -1.46 -4.60 -6.24
N LEU A 7 -2.21 -3.49 -6.20
CA LEU A 7 -3.39 -3.31 -7.05
C LEU A 7 -2.96 -3.12 -8.52
N PRO A 8 -3.61 -3.80 -9.48
CA PRO A 8 -3.31 -3.58 -10.89
C PRO A 8 -3.74 -2.17 -11.36
N ASN A 9 -2.99 -1.62 -12.32
CA ASN A 9 -3.08 -0.22 -12.78
C ASN A 9 -4.44 0.19 -13.39
N THR A 10 -5.35 -0.74 -13.65
CA THR A 10 -6.60 -0.53 -14.42
C THR A 10 -7.87 -0.47 -13.57
N THR A 11 -7.78 -0.33 -12.25
CA THR A 11 -8.88 -0.77 -11.38
C THR A 11 -9.78 0.36 -10.86
N SER A 12 -11.11 0.22 -11.05
CA SER A 12 -12.13 1.22 -10.69
C SER A 12 -12.69 1.03 -9.27
N ILE A 13 -13.34 2.06 -8.72
CA ILE A 13 -14.02 2.06 -7.39
C ILE A 13 -15.03 0.90 -7.24
N ILE A 14 -15.66 0.46 -8.34
CA ILE A 14 -16.63 -0.65 -8.32
C ILE A 14 -15.98 -1.94 -7.83
N LEU A 15 -14.66 -2.08 -8.00
CA LEU A 15 -13.93 -3.26 -7.52
C LEU A 15 -13.88 -3.35 -5.99
N VAL A 16 -13.93 -2.22 -5.27
CA VAL A 16 -13.72 -2.23 -3.80
C VAL A 16 -14.90 -2.81 -3.04
N GLN A 17 -16.12 -2.42 -3.42
CA GLN A 17 -17.34 -2.95 -2.79
C GLN A 17 -17.50 -4.44 -3.07
N ASN A 18 -17.29 -4.85 -4.32
CA ASN A 18 -17.31 -6.28 -4.69
C ASN A 18 -16.20 -7.06 -3.99
N LEU A 19 -15.02 -6.45 -3.79
CA LEU A 19 -13.90 -7.10 -3.10
C LEU A 19 -14.20 -7.33 -1.61
N TYR A 20 -14.85 -6.37 -0.93
CA TYR A 20 -15.27 -6.57 0.46
C TYR A 20 -16.20 -7.79 0.56
N GLU A 21 -17.22 -7.87 -0.28
CA GLU A 21 -18.18 -8.98 -0.25
C GLU A 21 -17.50 -10.34 -0.50
N VAL A 22 -16.61 -10.40 -1.50
CA VAL A 22 -15.84 -11.60 -1.81
C VAL A 22 -14.90 -11.99 -0.67
N LEU A 23 -14.20 -11.04 -0.05
CA LEU A 23 -13.24 -11.36 1.01
C LEU A 23 -13.92 -11.64 2.36
N PHE A 24 -15.10 -11.09 2.61
CA PHE A 24 -15.83 -11.26 3.86
C PHE A 24 -16.18 -12.74 4.13
N GLN A 25 -16.38 -13.56 3.09
CA GLN A 25 -16.65 -14.99 3.28
C GLN A 25 -15.49 -15.77 3.94
N TYR A 26 -14.27 -15.23 3.90
CA TYR A 26 -13.07 -15.85 4.50
C TYR A 26 -12.78 -15.31 5.91
N VAL A 27 -13.54 -14.32 6.36
CA VAL A 27 -13.42 -13.71 7.69
C VAL A 27 -14.33 -14.47 8.65
N ILE A 28 -13.71 -15.20 9.59
CA ILE A 28 -14.42 -16.10 10.50
C ILE A 28 -14.69 -15.51 11.89
N ASP A 29 -14.09 -14.36 12.21
CA ASP A 29 -14.16 -13.73 13.52
C ASP A 29 -14.16 -12.19 13.43
N PRO A 30 -14.59 -11.49 14.50
CA PRO A 30 -14.68 -10.03 14.50
C PRO A 30 -13.35 -9.28 14.38
N GLU A 31 -12.24 -9.90 14.79
CA GLU A 31 -10.90 -9.29 14.71
C GLU A 31 -10.46 -9.23 13.24
N LYS A 32 -10.61 -10.34 12.52
CA LYS A 32 -10.37 -10.41 11.07
C LYS A 32 -11.31 -9.51 10.28
N GLU A 33 -12.55 -9.30 10.76
CA GLU A 33 -13.46 -8.34 10.13
C GLU A 33 -12.95 -6.92 10.26
N ALA A 34 -12.41 -6.56 11.42
CA ALA A 34 -11.77 -5.26 11.62
C ALA A 34 -10.55 -5.08 10.69
N GLN A 35 -9.74 -6.13 10.52
CA GLN A 35 -8.61 -6.14 9.58
C GLN A 35 -9.07 -5.99 8.12
N LEU A 36 -10.13 -6.68 7.72
CA LEU A 36 -10.72 -6.53 6.38
C LEU A 36 -11.24 -5.11 6.15
N LYS A 37 -11.97 -4.55 7.12
CA LYS A 37 -12.46 -3.16 7.05
C LYS A 37 -11.29 -2.18 6.94
N TYR A 38 -10.21 -2.39 7.68
CA TYR A 38 -9.01 -1.58 7.59
C TYR A 38 -8.37 -1.63 6.20
N PHE A 39 -8.21 -2.83 5.63
CA PHE A 39 -7.69 -3.04 4.28
C PHE A 39 -8.54 -2.31 3.23
N ILE A 40 -9.86 -2.51 3.27
CA ILE A 40 -10.81 -1.91 2.32
C ILE A 40 -10.82 -0.37 2.46
N ASN A 41 -10.79 0.17 3.68
CA ASN A 41 -10.71 1.61 3.90
C ASN A 41 -9.41 2.22 3.34
N LYS A 42 -8.28 1.52 3.49
CA LYS A 42 -6.99 1.92 2.90
C LYS A 42 -7.07 1.93 1.37
N LEU A 43 -7.66 0.90 0.78
CA LEU A 43 -7.85 0.79 -0.67
C LEU A 43 -8.76 1.90 -1.22
N GLU A 44 -9.91 2.14 -0.57
CA GLU A 44 -10.81 3.23 -0.95
C GLU A 44 -10.13 4.60 -0.88
N SER A 45 -9.40 4.85 0.21
CA SER A 45 -8.70 6.11 0.42
C SER A 45 -7.66 6.35 -0.67
N HIS A 46 -6.93 5.30 -1.04
CA HIS A 46 -5.97 5.33 -2.14
C HIS A 46 -6.63 5.64 -3.48
N ILE A 47 -7.72 4.96 -3.83
CA ILE A 47 -8.42 5.20 -5.10
C ILE A 47 -8.99 6.63 -5.16
N LYS A 48 -9.51 7.13 -4.04
CA LYS A 48 -10.04 8.50 -3.93
C LYS A 48 -8.95 9.56 -4.05
N SER A 49 -7.77 9.33 -3.49
CA SER A 49 -6.67 10.31 -3.52
C SER A 49 -5.89 10.35 -4.84
N LYS A 50 -6.06 9.35 -5.72
CA LYS A 50 -5.39 9.23 -7.04
C LYS A 50 -3.88 9.49 -6.97
N PRO A 51 -3.16 8.79 -6.07
CA PRO A 51 -1.73 9.00 -5.91
C PRO A 51 -0.97 8.50 -7.14
N ARG A 52 0.25 9.00 -7.30
CA ARG A 52 1.16 8.61 -8.38
C ARG A 52 1.72 7.20 -8.21
N ALA A 53 1.80 6.73 -6.97
CA ALA A 53 2.27 5.39 -6.65
C ALA A 53 1.10 4.39 -6.60
N PRO A 54 1.34 3.11 -6.94
CA PRO A 54 0.32 2.07 -6.87
C PRO A 54 -0.11 1.79 -5.42
N PHE A 55 -1.30 1.24 -5.24
CA PHE A 55 -1.69 0.70 -3.93
C PHE A 55 -0.89 -0.58 -3.68
N SER A 56 -0.36 -0.72 -2.47
CA SER A 56 0.30 -1.93 -2.04
C SER A 56 0.15 -2.14 -0.54
N MET A 57 0.16 -3.39 -0.10
CA MET A 57 0.22 -3.75 1.31
C MET A 57 1.13 -4.96 1.52
N PRO A 58 1.92 -5.02 2.61
CA PRO A 58 2.70 -6.20 2.96
C PRO A 58 1.84 -7.47 3.03
N LEU A 59 2.41 -8.61 2.62
CA LEU A 59 1.73 -9.90 2.74
C LEU A 59 1.37 -10.23 4.18
N ASP A 60 2.27 -9.93 5.12
CA ASP A 60 2.07 -10.20 6.55
C ASP A 60 0.85 -9.44 7.13
N GLU A 61 0.51 -8.26 6.59
CA GLU A 61 -0.71 -7.51 6.95
C GLU A 61 -1.99 -8.17 6.40
N LEU A 62 -1.87 -9.05 5.40
CA LEU A 62 -2.97 -9.72 4.71
C LEU A 62 -3.10 -11.22 5.04
N ASP A 63 -2.18 -11.80 5.81
CA ASP A 63 -2.17 -13.21 6.19
C ASP A 63 -3.49 -13.67 6.84
N PHE A 64 -4.21 -12.75 7.49
CA PHE A 64 -5.51 -13.02 8.10
C PHE A 64 -6.58 -13.51 7.10
N LEU A 65 -6.43 -13.17 5.81
CA LEU A 65 -7.33 -13.59 4.74
C LEU A 65 -7.23 -15.08 4.41
N GLY A 66 -6.11 -15.74 4.74
CA GLY A 66 -5.92 -17.17 4.48
C GLY A 66 -6.21 -17.53 3.01
N GLU A 67 -7.25 -18.34 2.78
CA GLU A 67 -7.70 -18.72 1.44
C GLU A 67 -8.16 -17.53 0.58
N GLY A 68 -8.64 -16.44 1.19
CA GLY A 68 -9.00 -15.20 0.48
C GLY A 68 -7.83 -14.56 -0.26
N MET A 69 -6.58 -14.89 0.08
CA MET A 69 -5.41 -14.48 -0.71
C MET A 69 -5.42 -15.07 -2.12
N GLN A 70 -6.02 -16.24 -2.33
CA GLN A 70 -6.17 -16.84 -3.65
C GLN A 70 -7.14 -16.02 -4.52
N GLU A 71 -8.19 -15.47 -3.94
CA GLU A 71 -9.12 -14.58 -4.66
C GLU A 71 -8.41 -13.32 -5.16
N LEU A 72 -7.53 -12.72 -4.35
CA LEU A 72 -6.72 -11.57 -4.78
C LEU A 72 -5.85 -11.92 -6.00
N ARG A 73 -5.21 -13.10 -5.99
CA ARG A 73 -4.42 -13.59 -7.13
C ARG A 73 -5.29 -13.81 -8.38
N LEU A 74 -6.48 -14.38 -8.22
CA LEU A 74 -7.44 -14.56 -9.33
C LEU A 74 -7.90 -13.23 -9.93
N LEU A 75 -7.99 -12.19 -9.10
CA LEU A 75 -8.29 -10.81 -9.52
C LEU A 75 -7.08 -10.07 -10.11
N ASN A 76 -5.98 -10.78 -10.41
CA ASN A 76 -4.74 -10.24 -10.97
C ASN A 76 -4.04 -9.21 -10.07
N TRP A 77 -4.17 -9.33 -8.75
CA TRP A 77 -3.30 -8.59 -7.86
C TRP A 77 -1.87 -9.13 -7.95
N LEU A 78 -0.90 -8.22 -8.01
CA LEU A 78 0.49 -8.57 -8.27
C LEU A 78 1.23 -8.73 -6.94
N GLU A 79 1.90 -9.87 -6.76
CA GLU A 79 2.91 -10.03 -5.73
C GLU A 79 4.25 -9.51 -6.24
N SER A 80 4.80 -8.52 -5.54
CA SER A 80 6.08 -7.93 -5.94
C SER A 80 6.96 -7.62 -4.73
N PRO A 81 8.28 -7.84 -4.85
CA PRO A 81 9.22 -7.28 -3.90
C PRO A 81 9.20 -5.75 -3.99
N VAL A 82 9.04 -5.11 -2.85
CA VAL A 82 9.10 -3.65 -2.68
C VAL A 82 10.36 -3.29 -1.90
N ALA A 83 11.05 -2.26 -2.35
CA ALA A 83 12.22 -1.75 -1.66
C ALA A 83 11.75 -0.85 -0.50
N VAL A 84 12.23 -1.15 0.70
CA VAL A 84 11.92 -0.40 1.92
C VAL A 84 13.14 0.44 2.24
N PHE A 85 12.95 1.74 2.38
CA PHE A 85 13.98 2.68 2.80
C PHE A 85 13.51 3.43 4.03
N GLU A 86 14.43 3.70 4.93
CA GLU A 86 14.23 4.59 6.06
C GLU A 86 15.03 5.87 5.81
N ILE A 87 14.37 7.02 6.01
CA ILE A 87 15.02 8.32 5.90
C ILE A 87 15.52 8.71 7.29
N GLU A 88 16.84 8.73 7.44
CA GLU A 88 17.51 9.20 8.65
C GLU A 88 18.08 10.60 8.42
N LEU A 89 17.73 11.52 9.32
CA LEU A 89 18.27 12.88 9.33
C LEU A 89 19.40 12.98 10.37
N PRO A 90 20.62 13.37 9.95
CA PRO A 90 21.73 13.49 10.88
C PRO A 90 21.58 14.73 11.78
N GLY A 91 21.51 14.51 13.10
CA GLY A 91 21.60 15.57 14.12
C GLY A 91 20.27 16.20 14.53
N THR A 92 20.33 17.28 15.30
CA THR A 92 19.16 18.03 15.75
C THR A 92 18.69 18.97 14.65
N VAL A 93 17.54 18.64 14.07
CA VAL A 93 16.88 19.44 13.04
C VAL A 93 15.91 20.40 13.72
N ASN A 94 15.93 21.69 13.37
CA ASN A 94 15.07 22.70 14.00
C ASN A 94 13.59 22.50 13.67
N ASN A 95 13.29 22.07 12.43
CA ASN A 95 11.94 21.74 11.97
C ASN A 95 11.96 20.43 11.19
N LEU A 96 11.78 19.32 11.91
CA LEU A 96 11.84 17.98 11.32
C LEU A 96 10.79 17.77 10.23
N GLU A 97 9.58 18.30 10.41
CA GLU A 97 8.47 18.09 9.48
C GLU A 97 8.73 18.76 8.13
N GLU A 98 9.12 20.03 8.13
CA GLU A 98 9.40 20.81 6.92
C GLU A 98 10.57 20.23 6.12
N GLU A 99 11.63 19.79 6.80
CA GLU A 99 12.80 19.16 6.16
C GLU A 99 12.42 17.80 5.55
N MET A 100 11.60 17.01 6.25
CA MET A 100 11.09 15.75 5.72
C MET A 100 10.18 15.96 4.51
N GLU A 101 9.31 16.97 4.51
CA GLU A 101 8.50 17.35 3.34
C GLU A 101 9.38 17.71 2.14
N GLY A 102 10.41 18.53 2.34
CA GLY A 102 11.37 18.87 1.28
C GLY A 102 12.10 17.64 0.71
N ILE A 103 12.45 16.66 1.55
CA ILE A 103 13.04 15.39 1.10
C ILE A 103 12.03 14.59 0.29
N TYR A 104 10.78 14.49 0.74
CA TYR A 104 9.76 13.76 0.00
C TYR A 104 9.52 14.37 -1.38
N ASP A 105 9.45 15.70 -1.48
CA ASP A 105 9.29 16.41 -2.75
C ASP A 105 10.46 16.11 -3.70
N LEU A 106 11.70 16.15 -3.20
CA LEU A 106 12.87 15.78 -4.00
C LEU A 106 12.82 14.32 -4.47
N LEU A 107 12.41 13.40 -3.58
CA LEU A 107 12.33 11.98 -3.91
C LEU A 107 11.21 11.68 -4.93
N LEU A 108 10.15 12.48 -4.97
CA LEU A 108 9.03 12.31 -5.92
C LEU A 108 9.46 12.55 -7.37
N ASP A 109 10.53 13.32 -7.59
CA ASP A 109 11.13 13.52 -8.91
C ASP A 109 11.95 12.31 -9.37
N LEU A 110 12.50 11.55 -8.43
CA LEU A 110 13.42 10.44 -8.70
C LEU A 110 12.70 9.09 -8.74
N PHE A 111 11.79 8.88 -7.79
CA PHE A 111 11.18 7.60 -7.47
C PHE A 111 9.64 7.67 -7.46
N THR A 112 9.03 6.51 -7.64
CA THR A 112 7.61 6.32 -7.33
C THR A 112 7.56 5.61 -5.99
N PHE A 113 6.98 6.25 -4.97
CA PHE A 113 6.96 5.69 -3.62
C PHE A 113 5.69 6.06 -2.84
N ASN A 114 5.40 5.29 -1.79
CA ASN A 114 4.41 5.60 -0.77
C ASN A 114 5.09 5.77 0.59
N LYS A 115 4.57 6.66 1.44
CA LYS A 115 5.00 6.82 2.84
C LYS A 115 4.24 5.86 3.75
N GLN A 116 4.94 5.20 4.67
CA GLN A 116 4.28 4.49 5.76
C GLN A 116 3.81 5.48 6.83
N ALA A 117 2.52 5.48 7.13
CA ALA A 117 1.90 6.41 8.07
C ALA A 117 2.57 6.34 9.46
N GLY A 118 2.86 7.50 10.04
CA GLY A 118 3.48 7.60 11.38
C GLY A 118 4.96 7.22 11.45
N SER A 119 5.64 7.05 10.31
CA SER A 119 7.06 6.70 10.25
C SER A 119 7.82 7.50 9.18
N ASN A 120 9.16 7.36 9.17
CA ASN A 120 10.05 7.88 8.12
C ASN A 120 10.38 6.81 7.06
N ILE A 121 9.59 5.73 7.01
CA ILE A 121 9.77 4.65 6.06
C ILE A 121 9.02 4.94 4.78
N ILE A 122 9.67 4.68 3.65
CA ILE A 122 9.10 4.76 2.32
C ILE A 122 9.18 3.41 1.59
N TYR A 123 8.11 3.12 0.86
CA TYR A 123 8.00 1.97 -0.02
C TYR A 123 8.25 2.42 -1.45
N VAL A 124 9.41 2.03 -2.01
CA VAL A 124 9.84 2.45 -3.35
C VAL A 124 9.54 1.36 -4.38
N TYR A 125 8.89 1.76 -5.45
CA TYR A 125 8.44 0.88 -6.53
C TYR A 125 9.33 1.05 -7.77
N SER A 126 9.58 -0.07 -8.46
CA SER A 126 10.32 -0.05 -9.71
C SER A 126 9.54 0.66 -10.80
N LYS A 127 10.18 1.56 -11.55
CA LYS A 127 9.57 2.28 -12.69
C LYS A 127 8.95 1.35 -13.73
N ARG A 128 9.42 0.10 -13.85
CA ARG A 128 8.86 -0.90 -14.78
C ARG A 128 7.51 -1.46 -14.35
N LEU A 129 7.17 -1.39 -13.06
CA LEU A 129 5.90 -1.84 -12.48
C LEU A 129 4.85 -0.71 -12.45
N THR A 130 5.29 0.53 -12.59
CA THR A 130 4.47 1.74 -12.46
C THR A 130 4.38 2.53 -13.77
N ILE A 131 4.60 1.89 -14.93
CA ILE A 131 4.43 2.55 -16.23
C ILE A 131 2.93 2.74 -16.45
N TYR A 132 2.50 4.01 -16.38
CA TYR A 132 1.18 4.52 -16.75
C TYR A 132 1.14 4.88 -18.23
#